data_AF-X6LK83-F1
#
_entry.id   AF-X6LK83-F1
#
_cell.length_a   1.000
_cell.length_b   1.000
_cell.length_c   1.000
_cell.angle_alpha   90.00
_cell.angle_beta   90.00
_cell.angle_gamma   90.00
#
_symmetry.space_group_name_H-M   'P 1'
#
loop_
_entity.id
_entity.type
_entity.pdbx_description
1 polymer ?
#
loop_
_entity_poly.entity_id
_entity_poly.type
_entity_poly.pdbx_seq_one_letter_code
_entity_poly.pdbx_strand_id
1 'polypeptide(L)'
;TFARVLGTTHIRFEGKVLDGVLRNLMNRINDMNCVKALESISKNLNKEQLDYFLQCLKDGLKHNDENTRYHCAKWFGTRSKKWSQTQLSLAFACLIDRLTEEENKYIHQLCAKSLNAILMRLDQGQLPNALEKVKDALSDQSKYIRKVGADLLIAMIKRLCKTQLKDLFSYLIGKTFEEKNKCVRYLYAQAIQNILREQLLVEKEQVSIAFKYIQKKFNGKCKKVQYSCAESIRDLARHLNQKQLNIAFKLLLNKFKNKDEDKLVQCSCAKSIGNLAQHLNQEQLNIAFKLLLNKFKNKDEDKL
;
A
#
# COMPACT_ATOMS: atom_id res chain seq x y z
N THR A 1 43.75 0.81 5.47
CA THR A 1 44.22 -0.13 6.50
C THR A 1 43.39 -0.12 7.78
N PHE A 2 43.07 1.06 8.35
CA PHE A 2 42.29 1.19 9.59
C PHE A 2 40.85 0.63 9.53
N ALA A 3 40.06 0.98 8.50
CA ALA A 3 38.71 0.44 8.31
C ALA A 3 38.70 -1.09 8.15
N ARG A 4 39.73 -1.66 7.51
CA ARG A 4 39.90 -3.11 7.37
C ARG A 4 40.12 -3.78 8.73
N VAL A 5 40.94 -3.18 9.60
CA VAL A 5 41.17 -3.67 10.97
C VAL A 5 39.86 -3.62 11.77
N LEU A 6 39.16 -2.49 11.78
CA LEU A 6 37.88 -2.32 12.48
C LEU A 6 36.79 -3.30 12.02
N GLY A 7 36.76 -3.66 10.74
CA GLY A 7 35.82 -4.64 10.22
C GLY A 7 36.13 -6.09 10.64
N THR A 8 37.36 -6.37 11.06
CA THR A 8 37.83 -7.73 11.42
C THR A 8 38.02 -7.95 12.92
N THR A 9 38.24 -6.89 13.70
CA THR A 9 38.44 -6.98 15.14
C THR A 9 37.12 -6.75 15.89
N HIS A 10 36.85 -7.59 16.89
CA HIS A 10 35.68 -7.49 17.75
C HIS A 10 35.86 -6.38 18.80
N ILE A 11 36.16 -5.16 18.35
CA ILE A 11 36.37 -4.02 19.24
C ILE A 11 35.01 -3.58 19.78
N ARG A 12 34.82 -3.70 21.10
CA ARG A 12 33.67 -3.13 21.80
C ARG A 12 33.92 -1.63 21.95
N PHE A 13 33.40 -0.84 21.02
CA PHE A 13 33.33 0.61 21.20
C PHE A 13 32.16 0.94 22.12
N GLU A 14 32.44 1.65 23.21
CA GLU A 14 31.42 2.08 24.18
C GLU A 14 31.06 3.56 23.97
N GLY A 15 29.76 3.86 24.11
CA GLY A 15 29.22 5.22 24.09
C GLY A 15 29.65 6.10 22.92
N LYS A 16 30.14 7.31 23.22
CA LYS A 16 30.51 8.36 22.25
C LYS A 16 31.62 7.94 21.28
N VAL A 17 32.48 6.99 21.66
CA VAL A 17 33.55 6.50 20.78
C VAL A 17 32.95 5.75 19.59
N LEU A 18 31.91 4.94 19.83
CA LEU A 18 31.20 4.24 18.75
C LEU A 18 30.54 5.24 17.79
N ASP A 19 29.86 6.26 18.31
CA ASP A 19 29.21 7.30 17.48
C ASP A 19 30.23 8.01 16.58
N GLY A 20 31.38 8.42 17.13
CA GLY A 20 32.45 9.04 16.36
C GLY A 20 33.00 8.12 15.25
N VAL A 21 33.20 6.83 15.55
CA VAL A 21 33.63 5.83 14.56
C VAL A 21 32.59 5.66 13.45
N LEU A 22 31.32 5.49 13.81
CA LEU A 22 30.23 5.32 12.85
C LEU A 22 30.09 6.53 11.94
N ARG A 23 30.13 7.75 12.48
CA ARG A 23 30.08 9.00 11.70
C ARG A 23 31.27 9.15 10.77
N ASN A 24 32.49 8.85 11.25
CA ASN A 24 33.69 8.94 10.42
C ASN A 24 33.62 7.98 9.23
N LEU A 25 33.21 6.73 9.47
CA LEU A 25 33.03 5.74 8.42
C LEU A 25 31.90 6.14 7.44
N MET A 26 30.80 6.71 7.95
CA MET A 26 29.68 7.17 7.12
C MET A 26 30.10 8.31 6.19
N ASN A 27 30.90 9.26 6.67
CA ASN A 27 31.41 10.37 5.86
C ASN A 27 32.39 9.90 4.76
N ARG A 28 32.89 8.68 4.85
CA ARG A 28 33.84 8.07 3.90
C ARG A 28 33.23 6.86 3.18
N ILE A 29 31.91 6.82 3.05
CA ILE A 29 31.20 5.64 2.52
C ILE A 29 31.51 5.33 1.05
N ASN A 30 32.07 6.30 0.31
CA ASN A 30 32.59 6.07 -1.04
C ASN A 30 33.84 5.15 -1.05
N ASP A 31 34.51 4.96 0.09
CA ASP A 31 35.51 3.91 0.27
C ASP A 31 34.82 2.58 0.62
N MET A 32 34.96 1.60 -0.27
CA MET A 32 34.41 0.26 -0.09
C MET A 32 34.89 -0.41 1.21
N ASN A 33 36.07 -0.06 1.72
CA ASN A 33 36.55 -0.55 3.02
C ASN A 33 35.71 0.00 4.18
N CYS A 34 35.25 1.25 4.09
CA CYS A 34 34.37 1.86 5.10
C CYS A 34 32.99 1.20 5.08
N VAL A 35 32.43 0.91 3.89
CA VAL A 35 31.18 0.13 3.75
C VAL A 35 31.30 -1.22 4.43
N LYS A 36 32.37 -1.98 4.13
CA LYS A 36 32.62 -3.30 4.75
C LYS A 36 32.79 -3.21 6.26
N ALA A 37 33.49 -2.18 6.76
CA ALA A 37 33.64 -1.95 8.19
C ALA A 37 32.29 -1.70 8.87
N LEU A 38 31.46 -0.80 8.32
CA LEU A 38 30.11 -0.54 8.81
C LEU A 38 29.22 -1.78 8.76
N GLU A 39 29.32 -2.58 7.69
CA GLU A 39 28.58 -3.83 7.57
C GLU A 39 28.98 -4.87 8.61
N SER A 40 30.25 -4.90 9.01
CA SER A 40 30.75 -5.79 10.06
C SER A 40 30.34 -5.31 11.45
N ILE A 41 30.58 -4.03 11.75
CA ILE A 41 30.22 -3.39 13.03
C ILE A 41 28.72 -3.54 13.29
N SER A 42 27.88 -3.20 12.30
CA SER A 42 26.41 -3.28 12.42
C SER A 42 25.87 -4.69 12.69
N LYS A 43 26.62 -5.76 12.41
CA LYS A 43 26.20 -7.13 12.76
C LYS A 43 26.27 -7.40 14.26
N ASN A 44 27.16 -6.71 14.97
CA ASN A 44 27.53 -7.04 16.35
C ASN A 44 27.06 -6.00 17.37
N LEU A 45 26.31 -4.98 16.96
CA LEU A 45 25.78 -3.95 17.86
C LEU A 45 24.73 -4.52 18.82
N ASN A 46 24.83 -4.12 20.08
CA ASN A 46 23.80 -4.36 21.10
C ASN A 46 22.64 -3.34 20.98
N LYS A 47 21.62 -3.47 21.84
CA LYS A 47 20.38 -2.66 21.75
C LYS A 47 20.62 -1.15 21.87
N GLU A 48 21.49 -0.72 22.79
CA GLU A 48 21.83 0.70 23.00
C GLU A 48 22.71 1.24 21.87
N GLN A 49 23.68 0.45 21.42
CA GLN A 49 24.55 0.80 20.31
C GLN A 49 23.79 0.95 18.98
N LEU A 50 22.67 0.24 18.82
CA LEU A 50 21.79 0.40 17.67
C LEU A 50 21.14 1.78 17.61
N ASP A 51 20.97 2.50 18.72
CA ASP A 51 20.44 3.87 18.71
C ASP A 51 21.43 4.85 18.07
N TYR A 52 22.73 4.74 18.38
CA TYR A 52 23.78 5.52 17.72
C TYR A 52 23.83 5.22 16.22
N PHE A 53 23.73 3.94 15.85
CA PHE A 53 23.70 3.55 14.44
C PHE A 53 22.47 4.08 13.71
N LEU A 54 21.29 4.00 14.33
CA LEU A 54 20.05 4.56 13.80
C LEU A 54 20.18 6.08 13.58
N GLN A 55 20.76 6.80 14.54
CA GLN A 55 20.99 8.24 14.40
C GLN A 55 21.98 8.55 13.26
N CYS A 56 23.07 7.79 13.13
CA CYS A 56 23.99 7.93 12.01
C CYS A 56 23.31 7.68 10.65
N LEU A 57 22.43 6.69 10.56
CA LEU A 57 21.65 6.42 9.34
C LEU A 57 20.68 7.57 9.03
N LYS A 58 20.02 8.12 10.05
CA LYS A 58 19.11 9.27 9.90
C LYS A 58 19.84 10.50 9.37
N ASP A 59 21.01 10.80 9.92
CA ASP A 59 21.85 11.91 9.46
C ASP A 59 22.33 11.64 8.02
N GLY A 60 22.72 10.40 7.73
CA GLY A 60 23.14 9.99 6.39
C GLY A 60 22.04 10.04 5.32
N LEU A 61 20.75 9.85 5.67
CA LEU A 61 19.63 10.08 4.75
C LEU A 61 19.47 11.54 4.34
N LYS A 62 19.99 12.49 5.13
CA LYS A 62 19.96 13.93 4.85
C LYS A 62 21.26 14.44 4.23
N HIS A 63 22.21 13.54 3.96
CA HIS A 63 23.51 13.90 3.45
C HIS A 63 23.43 14.33 1.98
N ASN A 64 24.29 15.28 1.58
CA ASN A 64 24.30 15.81 0.21
C ASN A 64 24.75 14.77 -0.82
N ASP A 65 25.69 13.90 -0.44
CA ASP A 65 26.15 12.79 -1.27
C ASP A 65 25.08 11.70 -1.44
N GLU A 66 24.79 11.38 -2.70
CA GLU A 66 23.77 10.40 -3.09
C GLU A 66 24.12 8.97 -2.63
N ASN A 67 25.39 8.58 -2.70
CA ASN A 67 25.82 7.24 -2.26
C ASN A 67 25.61 7.06 -0.76
N THR A 68 25.86 8.10 0.05
CA THR A 68 25.54 8.09 1.48
C THR A 68 24.05 7.86 1.71
N ARG A 69 23.17 8.60 1.02
CA ARG A 69 21.72 8.41 1.14
C ARG A 69 21.29 7.01 0.70
N TYR A 70 21.84 6.51 -0.42
CA TYR A 70 21.60 5.17 -0.95
C TYR A 70 21.92 4.09 0.09
N HIS A 71 23.13 4.13 0.66
CA HIS A 71 23.58 3.14 1.62
C HIS A 71 22.77 3.20 2.92
N CYS A 72 22.44 4.40 3.38
CA CYS A 72 21.59 4.59 4.55
C CYS A 72 20.21 3.96 4.34
N ALA A 73 19.54 4.29 3.22
CA ALA A 73 18.23 3.74 2.88
C ALA A 73 18.25 2.20 2.79
N LYS A 74 19.31 1.62 2.22
CA LYS A 74 19.52 0.17 2.16
C LYS A 74 19.72 -0.46 3.54
N TRP A 75 20.50 0.17 4.41
CA TRP A 75 20.78 -0.36 5.74
C TRP A 75 19.58 -0.30 6.67
N PHE A 76 18.72 0.71 6.57
CA PHE A 76 17.43 0.73 7.26
C PHE A 76 16.65 -0.58 7.03
N GLY A 77 16.48 -1.00 5.77
CA GLY A 77 15.76 -2.23 5.45
C GLY A 77 16.49 -3.50 5.90
N THR A 78 17.78 -3.60 5.60
CA THR A 78 18.56 -4.84 5.82
C THR A 78 18.91 -5.10 7.29
N ARG A 79 19.01 -4.05 8.12
CA ARG A 79 19.42 -4.15 9.54
C ARG A 79 18.26 -4.11 10.54
N SER A 80 17.06 -3.74 10.08
CA SER A 80 15.84 -3.67 10.91
C SER A 80 15.47 -4.94 11.69
N LYS A 81 16.02 -6.11 11.35
CA LYS A 81 15.71 -7.39 12.05
C LYS A 81 16.04 -7.39 13.54
N LYS A 82 17.02 -6.61 13.98
CA LYS A 82 17.48 -6.56 15.38
C LYS A 82 16.92 -5.37 16.16
N TRP A 83 16.08 -4.55 15.53
CA TRP A 83 15.62 -3.29 16.10
C TRP A 83 14.42 -3.49 17.02
N SER A 84 14.37 -2.68 18.07
CA SER A 84 13.19 -2.55 18.91
C SER A 84 12.03 -1.90 18.15
N GLN A 85 10.81 -1.98 18.68
CA GLN A 85 9.64 -1.38 18.06
C GLN A 85 9.74 0.14 17.96
N THR A 86 10.32 0.79 18.97
CA THR A 86 10.62 2.24 18.94
C THR A 86 11.60 2.57 17.81
N GLN A 87 12.68 1.79 17.66
CA GLN A 87 13.67 1.98 16.59
C GLN A 87 13.04 1.74 15.20
N LEU A 88 12.21 0.70 15.04
CA LEU A 88 11.49 0.41 13.80
C LEU A 88 10.53 1.55 13.42
N SER A 89 9.80 2.09 14.39
CA SER A 89 8.84 3.19 14.20
C SER A 89 9.56 4.47 13.74
N LEU A 90 10.64 4.84 14.43
CA LEU A 90 11.49 5.98 14.06
C LEU A 90 12.09 5.81 12.66
N ALA A 91 12.58 4.61 12.36
CA ALA A 91 13.12 4.28 11.05
C ALA A 91 12.10 4.36 9.92
N PHE A 92 10.89 3.86 10.16
CA PHE A 92 9.79 3.93 9.20
C PHE A 92 9.46 5.39 8.88
N ALA A 93 9.33 6.23 9.92
CA ALA A 93 9.09 7.67 9.74
C ALA A 93 10.22 8.34 8.94
N CYS A 94 11.48 8.11 9.30
CA CYS A 94 12.63 8.72 8.60
C CYS A 94 12.68 8.33 7.12
N LEU A 95 12.36 7.08 6.78
CA LEU A 95 12.33 6.62 5.39
C LEU A 95 11.15 7.19 4.61
N ILE A 96 9.97 7.36 5.21
CA ILE A 96 8.84 8.03 4.55
C ILE A 96 9.18 9.49 4.28
N ASP A 97 9.70 10.21 5.28
CA ASP A 97 10.07 11.61 5.13
C ASP A 97 11.14 11.78 4.02
N ARG A 98 12.14 10.88 3.96
CA ARG A 98 13.12 10.87 2.86
C ARG A 98 12.49 10.52 1.51
N LEU A 99 11.58 9.54 1.45
CA LEU A 99 10.87 9.17 0.23
C LEU A 99 10.11 10.36 -0.35
N THR A 100 9.58 11.25 0.50
CA THR A 100 8.83 12.44 0.06
C THR A 100 9.70 13.55 -0.49
N GLU A 101 10.95 13.65 -0.04
CA GLU A 101 11.87 14.73 -0.40
C GLU A 101 12.90 14.32 -1.47
N GLU A 102 13.03 13.03 -1.78
CA GLU A 102 14.07 12.52 -2.67
C GLU A 102 13.73 12.77 -4.16
N GLU A 103 14.77 12.97 -4.97
CA GLU A 103 14.62 13.15 -6.42
C GLU A 103 15.16 11.92 -7.15
N ASN A 104 16.15 11.25 -6.57
CA ASN A 104 16.78 10.10 -7.17
C ASN A 104 15.85 8.87 -7.15
N LYS A 105 15.51 8.39 -8.36
CA LYS A 105 14.62 7.25 -8.57
C LYS A 105 15.15 5.92 -7.99
N TYR A 106 16.47 5.71 -7.92
CA TYR A 106 17.05 4.50 -7.34
C TYR A 106 16.90 4.50 -5.81
N ILE A 107 17.20 5.64 -5.16
CA ILE A 107 17.00 5.81 -3.72
C ILE A 107 15.52 5.65 -3.37
N HIS A 108 14.62 6.22 -4.16
CA HIS A 108 13.18 6.02 -4.03
C HIS A 108 12.74 4.55 -3.99
N GLN A 109 13.28 3.72 -4.88
CA GLN A 109 12.96 2.29 -4.90
C GLN A 109 13.51 1.57 -3.67
N LEU A 110 14.69 1.98 -3.20
CA LEU A 110 15.29 1.44 -1.98
C LEU A 110 14.51 1.83 -0.74
N CYS A 111 14.11 3.09 -0.60
CA CYS A 111 13.22 3.53 0.49
C CYS A 111 11.93 2.72 0.50
N ALA A 112 11.26 2.56 -0.64
CA ALA A 112 10.04 1.74 -0.73
C ALA A 112 10.27 0.28 -0.30
N LYS A 113 11.36 -0.36 -0.74
CA LYS A 113 11.73 -1.73 -0.33
C LYS A 113 12.01 -1.82 1.17
N SER A 114 12.77 -0.87 1.71
CA SER A 114 13.12 -0.81 3.13
C SER A 114 11.91 -0.52 4.01
N LEU A 115 11.02 0.37 3.58
CA LEU A 115 9.74 0.66 4.24
C LEU A 115 8.88 -0.59 4.35
N ASN A 116 8.73 -1.35 3.26
CA ASN A 116 7.97 -2.60 3.29
C ASN A 116 8.63 -3.63 4.24
N ALA A 117 9.97 -3.73 4.22
CA ALA A 117 10.69 -4.61 5.13
C ALA A 117 10.47 -4.24 6.61
N ILE A 118 10.56 -2.96 6.95
CA ILE A 118 10.33 -2.46 8.31
C ILE A 118 8.87 -2.62 8.70
N LEU A 119 7.95 -2.30 7.80
CA LEU A 119 6.50 -2.44 8.01
C LEU A 119 6.19 -3.85 8.50
N MET A 120 6.66 -4.89 7.83
CA MET A 120 6.40 -6.29 8.21
C MET A 120 6.91 -6.68 9.61
N ARG A 121 7.69 -5.82 10.28
CA ARG A 121 8.22 -6.01 11.64
C ARG A 121 7.55 -5.13 12.70
N LEU A 122 6.83 -4.09 12.30
CA LEU A 122 6.08 -3.24 13.25
C LEU A 122 4.99 -4.03 13.95
N ASP A 123 4.85 -3.88 15.26
CA ASP A 123 3.75 -4.49 16.01
C ASP A 123 2.45 -3.69 15.93
N GLN A 124 1.40 -4.19 16.60
CA GLN A 124 0.09 -3.52 16.67
C GLN A 124 0.13 -2.15 17.35
N GLY A 125 1.10 -1.91 18.24
CA GLY A 125 1.26 -0.62 18.92
C GLY A 125 1.83 0.46 18.00
N GLN A 126 2.69 0.09 17.05
CA GLN A 126 3.33 1.04 16.12
C GLN A 126 2.60 1.20 14.78
N LEU A 127 1.75 0.24 14.39
CA LEU A 127 0.97 0.30 13.16
C LEU A 127 0.13 1.59 13.00
N PRO A 128 -0.55 2.13 14.03
CA PRO A 128 -1.31 3.38 13.91
C PRO A 128 -0.45 4.57 13.48
N ASN A 129 0.73 4.75 14.07
CA ASN A 129 1.63 5.85 13.73
C ASN A 129 2.17 5.70 12.30
N ALA A 130 2.52 4.47 11.91
CA ALA A 130 2.90 4.16 10.53
C ALA A 130 1.76 4.44 9.54
N LEU A 131 0.50 4.21 9.95
CA LEU A 131 -0.67 4.41 9.10
C LEU A 131 -0.89 5.88 8.78
N GLU A 132 -0.71 6.77 9.76
CA GLU A 132 -0.80 8.22 9.52
C GLU A 132 0.25 8.68 8.50
N LYS A 133 1.50 8.22 8.64
CA LYS A 133 2.56 8.51 7.65
C LYS A 133 2.24 7.97 6.25
N VAL A 134 1.59 6.81 6.16
CA VAL A 134 1.13 6.26 4.87
C VAL A 134 -0.02 7.07 4.27
N LYS A 135 -0.93 7.61 5.10
CA LYS A 135 -2.00 8.53 4.63
C LYS A 135 -1.44 9.82 4.06
N ASP A 136 -0.39 10.36 4.67
CA ASP A 136 0.33 11.53 4.14
C ASP A 136 0.90 11.21 2.75
N ALA A 137 1.59 10.08 2.60
CA ALA A 137 2.15 9.63 1.33
C ALA A 137 1.08 9.39 0.24
N LEU A 138 -0.14 8.97 0.61
CA LEU A 138 -1.26 8.83 -0.32
C LEU A 138 -1.81 10.16 -0.85
N SER A 139 -1.63 11.22 -0.08
CA SER A 139 -2.09 12.58 -0.40
C SER A 139 -0.99 13.43 -1.08
N ASP A 140 0.20 12.87 -1.24
CA ASP A 140 1.35 13.53 -1.85
C ASP A 140 1.10 13.95 -3.31
N GLN A 141 1.77 14.99 -3.79
CA GLN A 141 1.62 15.48 -5.17
C GLN A 141 2.27 14.55 -6.22
N SER A 142 3.34 13.87 -5.85
CA SER A 142 4.05 12.90 -6.67
C SER A 142 3.22 11.65 -6.88
N LYS A 143 2.99 11.30 -8.16
CA LYS A 143 2.34 10.04 -8.52
C LYS A 143 3.11 8.81 -8.02
N TYR A 144 4.44 8.91 -7.93
CA TYR A 144 5.27 7.82 -7.45
C TYR A 144 5.08 7.60 -5.95
N ILE A 145 5.16 8.67 -5.15
CA ILE A 145 4.99 8.60 -3.69
C ILE A 145 3.61 8.04 -3.34
N ARG A 146 2.57 8.53 -4.00
CA ARG A 146 1.20 7.99 -3.84
C ARG A 146 1.10 6.49 -4.13
N LYS A 147 1.82 6.02 -5.16
CA LYS A 147 1.84 4.59 -5.48
C LYS A 147 2.50 3.79 -4.35
N VAL A 148 3.65 4.25 -3.85
CA VAL A 148 4.33 3.60 -2.72
C VAL A 148 3.44 3.62 -1.47
N GLY A 149 2.78 4.75 -1.17
CA GLY A 149 1.80 4.85 -0.08
C GLY A 149 0.65 3.84 -0.24
N ALA A 150 0.11 3.67 -1.45
CA ALA A 150 -0.91 2.65 -1.71
C ALA A 150 -0.40 1.21 -1.54
N ASP A 151 0.81 0.91 -2.03
CA ASP A 151 1.43 -0.41 -1.87
C ASP A 151 1.67 -0.72 -0.38
N LEU A 152 2.13 0.26 0.40
CA LEU A 152 2.28 0.14 1.86
C LEU A 152 0.92 -0.02 2.54
N LEU A 153 -0.10 0.75 2.18
CA LEU A 153 -1.44 0.63 2.75
C LEU A 153 -2.02 -0.77 2.52
N ILE A 154 -1.86 -1.32 1.33
CA ILE A 154 -2.29 -2.69 1.01
C ILE A 154 -1.56 -3.72 1.90
N ALA A 155 -0.25 -3.56 2.09
CA ALA A 155 0.50 -4.41 3.01
C ALA A 155 0.05 -4.25 4.47
N MET A 156 -0.31 -3.04 4.89
CA MET A 156 -0.83 -2.74 6.22
C MET A 156 -2.22 -3.36 6.46
N ILE A 157 -3.13 -3.31 5.49
CA ILE A 157 -4.51 -3.83 5.64
C ILE A 157 -4.52 -5.27 6.14
N LYS A 158 -3.57 -6.10 5.70
CA LYS A 158 -3.44 -7.52 6.12
C LYS A 158 -3.03 -7.69 7.58
N ARG A 159 -2.63 -6.62 8.25
CA ARG A 159 -2.02 -6.60 9.58
C ARG A 159 -2.81 -5.76 10.56
N LEU A 160 -3.67 -4.85 10.10
CA LEU A 160 -4.51 -4.04 10.98
C LEU A 160 -5.57 -4.90 11.67
N CYS A 161 -5.91 -4.55 12.91
CA CYS A 161 -7.00 -5.20 13.63
C CYS A 161 -8.37 -4.69 13.15
N LYS A 162 -9.45 -5.37 13.54
CA LYS A 162 -10.83 -5.06 13.08
C LYS A 162 -11.23 -3.60 13.35
N THR A 163 -10.89 -3.05 14.52
CA THR A 163 -11.21 -1.66 14.87
C THR A 163 -10.44 -0.67 13.98
N GLN A 164 -9.13 -0.89 13.80
CA GLN A 164 -8.30 -0.07 12.91
C GLN A 164 -8.78 -0.14 11.44
N LEU A 165 -9.20 -1.32 10.96
CA LEU A 165 -9.76 -1.47 9.62
C LEU A 165 -11.07 -0.70 9.46
N LYS A 166 -11.94 -0.68 10.48
CA LYS A 166 -13.19 0.10 10.49
C LYS A 166 -12.90 1.61 10.41
N ASP A 167 -11.94 2.09 11.19
CA ASP A 167 -11.55 3.50 11.18
C ASP A 167 -10.92 3.90 9.84
N LEU A 168 -10.00 3.08 9.32
CA LEU A 168 -9.40 3.28 8.01
C LEU A 168 -10.44 3.26 6.89
N PHE A 169 -11.39 2.32 6.93
CA PHE A 169 -12.46 2.25 5.95
C PHE A 169 -13.29 3.54 5.93
N SER A 170 -13.68 4.03 7.12
CA SER A 170 -14.48 5.25 7.27
C SER A 170 -13.72 6.47 6.75
N TYR A 171 -12.44 6.58 7.08
CA TYR A 171 -11.53 7.60 6.56
C TYR A 171 -11.45 7.57 5.02
N LEU A 172 -11.18 6.39 4.44
CA LEU A 172 -11.02 6.24 2.98
C LEU A 172 -12.31 6.59 2.24
N ILE A 173 -13.47 6.17 2.75
CA ILE A 173 -14.76 6.50 2.17
C ILE A 173 -14.99 8.01 2.17
N GLY A 174 -14.77 8.67 3.31
CA GLY A 174 -14.87 10.13 3.44
C GLY A 174 -13.97 10.85 2.45
N LYS A 175 -12.66 10.54 2.47
CA LYS A 175 -11.67 11.15 1.56
C LYS A 175 -11.99 10.91 0.10
N THR A 176 -12.50 9.74 -0.27
CA THR A 176 -12.82 9.47 -1.67
C THR A 176 -14.02 10.28 -2.19
N PHE A 177 -14.90 10.77 -1.31
CA PHE A 177 -15.95 11.69 -1.71
C PHE A 177 -15.42 13.08 -2.03
N GLU A 178 -14.43 13.55 -1.26
CA GLU A 178 -13.80 14.88 -1.38
C GLU A 178 -12.75 14.95 -2.50
N GLU A 179 -12.08 13.83 -2.78
CA GLU A 179 -10.91 13.79 -3.66
C GLU A 179 -11.25 14.10 -5.14
N LYS A 180 -10.59 15.12 -5.69
CA LYS A 180 -10.74 15.56 -7.08
C LYS A 180 -9.87 14.72 -8.02
N ASN A 181 -8.66 14.33 -7.58
CA ASN A 181 -7.69 13.61 -8.37
C ASN A 181 -8.18 12.19 -8.71
N LYS A 182 -8.30 11.91 -10.01
CA LYS A 182 -8.78 10.61 -10.53
C LYS A 182 -7.85 9.44 -10.15
N CYS A 183 -6.54 9.67 -10.08
CA CYS A 183 -5.58 8.63 -9.71
C CYS A 183 -5.66 8.32 -8.22
N VAL A 184 -5.71 9.33 -7.35
CA VAL A 184 -5.85 9.15 -5.90
C VAL A 184 -7.14 8.40 -5.58
N ARG A 185 -8.27 8.80 -6.19
CA ARG A 185 -9.55 8.07 -6.05
C ARG A 185 -9.47 6.60 -6.42
N TYR A 186 -8.69 6.25 -7.44
CA TYR A 186 -8.50 4.86 -7.83
C TYR A 186 -7.72 4.09 -6.77
N LEU A 187 -6.67 4.68 -6.20
CA LEU A 187 -5.90 4.07 -5.10
C LEU A 187 -6.77 3.85 -3.86
N TYR A 188 -7.59 4.83 -3.48
CA TYR A 188 -8.55 4.65 -2.39
C TYR A 188 -9.59 3.57 -2.68
N ALA A 189 -10.13 3.51 -3.90
CA ALA A 189 -11.03 2.45 -4.31
C ALA A 189 -10.38 1.06 -4.23
N GLN A 190 -9.10 0.94 -4.60
CA GLN A 190 -8.34 -0.31 -4.43
C GLN A 190 -8.11 -0.65 -2.95
N ALA A 191 -7.77 0.33 -2.11
CA ALA A 191 -7.60 0.09 -0.68
C ALA A 191 -8.90 -0.36 -0.02
N ILE A 192 -10.02 0.33 -0.31
CA ILE A 192 -11.37 -0.06 0.12
C ILE A 192 -11.68 -1.49 -0.33
N GLN A 193 -11.39 -1.83 -1.58
CA GLN A 193 -11.58 -3.19 -2.07
C GLN A 193 -10.76 -4.21 -1.30
N ASN A 194 -9.49 -3.92 -0.99
CA ASN A 194 -8.65 -4.83 -0.21
C ASN A 194 -9.18 -4.99 1.22
N ILE A 195 -9.65 -3.91 1.86
CA ILE A 195 -10.32 -4.01 3.18
C ILE A 195 -11.52 -4.94 3.09
N LEU A 196 -12.39 -4.77 2.09
CA LEU A 196 -13.57 -5.61 1.88
C LEU A 196 -13.22 -7.09 1.63
N ARG A 197 -12.04 -7.38 1.05
CA ARG A 197 -11.56 -8.74 0.79
C ARG A 197 -10.91 -9.40 2.01
N GLU A 198 -10.00 -8.70 2.68
CA GLU A 198 -9.16 -9.26 3.75
C GLU A 198 -9.98 -9.59 4.99
N GLN A 199 -10.96 -8.77 5.36
CA GLN A 199 -11.85 -9.06 6.48
C GLN A 199 -13.23 -8.47 6.24
N LEU A 200 -14.24 -9.36 6.21
CA LEU A 200 -15.65 -9.04 6.44
C LEU A 200 -15.77 -7.90 7.48
N LEU A 201 -16.22 -6.72 7.05
CA LEU A 201 -16.89 -5.81 7.95
C LEU A 201 -18.22 -6.47 8.32
N VAL A 202 -18.23 -7.17 9.46
CA VAL A 202 -19.37 -8.00 9.93
C VAL A 202 -20.61 -7.15 10.29
N GLU A 203 -20.54 -5.81 10.27
CA GLU A 203 -21.72 -4.99 10.57
C GLU A 203 -22.42 -4.58 9.28
N LYS A 204 -23.73 -4.88 9.21
CA LYS A 204 -24.64 -4.53 8.10
C LYS A 204 -24.53 -3.05 7.70
N GLU A 205 -24.14 -2.20 8.64
CA GLU A 205 -23.96 -0.76 8.44
C GLU A 205 -22.78 -0.45 7.51
N GLN A 206 -21.59 -1.03 7.69
CA GLN A 206 -20.47 -0.71 6.79
C GLN A 206 -20.69 -1.24 5.39
N VAL A 207 -21.33 -2.41 5.26
CA VAL A 207 -21.74 -2.93 3.95
C VAL A 207 -22.67 -1.93 3.25
N SER A 208 -23.60 -1.34 4.00
CA SER A 208 -24.52 -0.33 3.48
C SER A 208 -23.81 0.97 3.08
N ILE A 209 -22.84 1.42 3.87
CA ILE A 209 -22.00 2.59 3.55
C ILE A 209 -21.14 2.33 2.31
N ALA A 210 -20.45 1.18 2.27
CA ALA A 210 -19.65 0.72 1.14
C ALA A 210 -20.48 0.68 -0.14
N PHE A 211 -21.67 0.08 -0.07
CA PHE A 211 -22.55 -0.07 -1.21
C PHE A 211 -23.07 1.27 -1.72
N LYS A 212 -23.47 2.20 -0.83
CA LYS A 212 -23.84 3.58 -1.20
C LYS A 212 -22.70 4.30 -1.92
N TYR A 213 -21.46 4.16 -1.41
CA TYR A 213 -20.27 4.71 -2.05
C TYR A 213 -20.08 4.13 -3.46
N ILE A 214 -20.14 2.80 -3.59
CA ILE A 214 -19.99 2.11 -4.87
C ILE A 214 -21.07 2.58 -5.85
N GLN A 215 -22.34 2.63 -5.45
CA GLN A 215 -23.43 3.10 -6.30
C GLN A 215 -23.15 4.51 -6.85
N LYS A 216 -22.70 5.44 -6.00
CA LYS A 216 -22.38 6.82 -6.42
C LYS A 216 -21.20 6.87 -7.40
N LYS A 217 -20.12 6.12 -7.14
CA LYS A 217 -18.89 6.19 -7.96
C LYS A 217 -18.94 5.34 -9.22
N PHE A 218 -19.69 4.25 -9.24
CA PHE A 218 -19.88 3.37 -10.40
C PHE A 218 -20.55 4.09 -11.58
N ASN A 219 -21.34 5.12 -11.30
CA ASN A 219 -21.93 5.99 -12.32
C ASN A 219 -21.02 7.14 -12.76
N GLY A 220 -19.84 7.31 -12.15
CA GLY A 220 -18.88 8.35 -12.51
C GLY A 220 -18.16 8.09 -13.85
N LYS A 221 -17.41 9.07 -14.36
CA LYS A 221 -16.72 8.98 -15.67
C LYS A 221 -15.43 8.14 -15.66
N CYS A 222 -14.88 7.79 -14.50
CA CYS A 222 -13.57 7.12 -14.40
C CYS A 222 -13.70 5.60 -14.59
N LYS A 223 -13.31 5.08 -15.77
CA LYS A 223 -13.36 3.64 -16.08
C LYS A 223 -12.61 2.76 -15.08
N LYS A 224 -11.43 3.18 -14.62
CA LYS A 224 -10.67 2.45 -13.59
C LYS A 224 -11.43 2.35 -12.26
N VAL A 225 -12.10 3.42 -11.85
CA VAL A 225 -12.95 3.43 -10.64
C VAL A 225 -14.18 2.57 -10.86
N GLN A 226 -14.81 2.63 -12.05
CA GLN A 226 -15.94 1.77 -12.38
C GLN A 226 -15.56 0.28 -12.33
N TYR A 227 -14.42 -0.10 -12.89
CA TYR A 227 -13.87 -1.46 -12.81
C TYR A 227 -13.69 -1.90 -11.35
N SER A 228 -13.03 -1.08 -10.53
CA SER A 228 -12.86 -1.37 -9.10
C SER A 228 -14.19 -1.50 -8.38
N CYS A 229 -15.17 -0.63 -8.67
CA CYS A 229 -16.51 -0.69 -8.12
C CYS A 229 -17.26 -1.97 -8.52
N ALA A 230 -17.19 -2.41 -9.79
CA ALA A 230 -17.79 -3.68 -10.22
C ALA A 230 -17.19 -4.86 -9.45
N GLU A 231 -15.86 -4.89 -9.34
CA GLU A 231 -15.16 -5.93 -8.59
C GLU A 231 -15.50 -5.88 -7.09
N SER A 232 -15.68 -4.68 -6.50
CA SER A 232 -16.16 -4.55 -5.12
C SER A 232 -17.60 -5.04 -4.94
N ILE A 233 -18.50 -4.83 -5.90
CA ILE A 233 -19.86 -5.41 -5.85
C ILE A 233 -19.79 -6.93 -5.82
N ARG A 234 -18.91 -7.53 -6.63
CA ARG A 234 -18.67 -8.98 -6.59
C ARG A 234 -18.24 -9.42 -5.20
N ASP A 235 -17.23 -8.75 -4.65
CA ASP A 235 -16.64 -9.13 -3.36
C ASP A 235 -17.65 -8.92 -2.20
N LEU A 236 -18.60 -7.99 -2.36
CA LEU A 236 -19.70 -7.72 -1.42
C LEU A 236 -20.95 -8.58 -1.61
N ALA A 237 -21.09 -9.33 -2.71
CA ALA A 237 -22.35 -9.95 -3.13
C ALA A 237 -23.08 -10.69 -2.01
N ARG A 238 -22.37 -11.55 -1.29
CA ARG A 238 -22.89 -12.37 -0.17
C ARG A 238 -23.34 -11.58 1.06
N HIS A 239 -23.01 -10.30 1.15
CA HIS A 239 -23.33 -9.42 2.28
C HIS A 239 -24.45 -8.41 1.99
N LEU A 240 -24.80 -8.24 0.72
CA LEU A 240 -25.85 -7.32 0.31
C LEU A 240 -27.21 -7.90 0.71
N ASN A 241 -28.07 -7.06 1.31
CA ASN A 241 -29.47 -7.44 1.51
C ASN A 241 -30.22 -7.45 0.16
N GLN A 242 -31.44 -8.02 0.13
CA GLN A 242 -32.20 -8.17 -1.12
C GLN A 242 -32.40 -6.86 -1.89
N LYS A 243 -32.66 -5.75 -1.18
CA LYS A 243 -32.82 -4.43 -1.80
C LYS A 243 -31.51 -3.98 -2.46
N GLN A 244 -30.38 -4.15 -1.78
CA GLN A 244 -29.06 -3.83 -2.31
C GLN A 244 -28.67 -4.75 -3.48
N LEU A 245 -28.93 -6.05 -3.39
CA LEU A 245 -28.72 -7.01 -4.49
C LEU A 245 -29.48 -6.58 -5.75
N ASN A 246 -30.75 -6.22 -5.62
CA ASN A 246 -31.57 -5.76 -6.74
C ASN A 246 -30.99 -4.49 -7.39
N ILE A 247 -30.50 -3.55 -6.59
CA ILE A 247 -29.83 -2.33 -7.09
C ILE A 247 -28.50 -2.68 -7.77
N ALA A 248 -27.69 -3.53 -7.14
CA ALA A 248 -26.39 -3.97 -7.63
C ALA A 248 -26.52 -4.64 -9.00
N PHE A 249 -27.49 -5.55 -9.12
CA PHE A 249 -27.81 -6.23 -10.37
C PHE A 249 -28.16 -5.23 -11.47
N LYS A 250 -29.08 -4.30 -11.21
CA LYS A 250 -29.47 -3.27 -12.19
C LYS A 250 -28.29 -2.39 -12.63
N LEU A 251 -27.44 -1.97 -11.68
CA LEU A 251 -26.26 -1.17 -11.97
C LEU A 251 -25.30 -1.91 -12.91
N LEU A 252 -24.91 -3.14 -12.55
CA LEU A 252 -23.99 -3.96 -13.34
C LEU A 252 -24.57 -4.26 -14.71
N LEU A 253 -25.86 -4.60 -14.79
CA LEU A 253 -26.55 -4.92 -16.03
C LEU A 253 -26.55 -3.74 -17.00
N ASN A 254 -26.81 -2.53 -16.50
CA ASN A 254 -26.80 -1.30 -17.31
C ASN A 254 -25.42 -1.01 -17.91
N LYS A 255 -24.34 -1.25 -17.16
CA LYS A 255 -22.97 -1.09 -17.66
C LYS A 255 -22.57 -2.21 -18.61
N PHE A 256 -22.97 -3.43 -18.30
CA PHE A 256 -22.71 -4.60 -19.15
C PHE A 256 -23.38 -4.47 -20.52
N LYS A 257 -24.63 -3.99 -20.60
CA LYS A 257 -25.37 -3.87 -21.87
C LYS A 257 -24.95 -2.70 -22.76
N ASN A 258 -24.35 -1.66 -22.17
CA ASN A 258 -23.97 -0.45 -22.90
C ASN A 258 -22.81 -0.74 -23.86
N LYS A 259 -23.04 -0.66 -25.18
CA LYS A 259 -22.03 -0.94 -26.22
C LYS A 259 -20.82 -0.01 -26.16
N ASP A 260 -21.01 1.24 -25.74
CA ASP A 260 -19.96 2.27 -25.65
C ASP A 260 -19.21 2.24 -24.30
N GLU A 261 -19.55 1.30 -23.42
CA GLU A 261 -18.85 1.14 -22.16
C GLU A 261 -17.49 0.48 -22.37
N ASP A 262 -16.54 0.83 -21.51
CA ASP A 262 -15.18 0.29 -21.56
C ASP A 262 -15.20 -1.25 -21.44
N LYS A 263 -14.47 -1.94 -22.32
CA LYS A 263 -14.47 -3.42 -22.39
C LYS A 263 -14.06 -4.08 -21.07
N LEU A 264 -13.08 -3.52 -20.34
CA LEU A 264 -12.67 -4.05 -19.04
C LEU A 264 -13.78 -3.84 -18.00
N VAL A 265 -14.44 -2.68 -18.01
CA VAL A 265 -15.61 -2.42 -17.15
C VAL A 265 -16.72 -3.42 -17.46
N GLN A 266 -17.06 -3.64 -18.73
CA GLN A 266 -18.08 -4.63 -19.12
C GLN A 266 -17.72 -6.05 -18.67
N CYS A 267 -16.47 -6.48 -18.86
CA CYS A 267 -15.99 -7.79 -18.40
C CYS A 267 -16.08 -7.94 -16.88
N SER A 268 -15.68 -6.91 -16.12
CA SER A 268 -15.83 -6.93 -14.67
C SER A 268 -17.31 -6.98 -14.26
N CYS A 269 -18.21 -6.27 -14.96
CA CYS A 269 -19.64 -6.35 -14.72
C CYS A 269 -20.20 -7.76 -14.95
N ALA A 270 -19.83 -8.41 -16.06
CA ALA A 270 -20.26 -9.78 -16.35
C ALA A 270 -19.80 -10.75 -15.26
N LYS A 271 -18.55 -10.63 -14.82
CA LYS A 271 -17.99 -11.45 -13.73
C LYS A 271 -18.74 -11.22 -12.42
N SER A 272 -19.08 -9.97 -12.10
CA SER A 272 -19.86 -9.63 -10.89
C SER A 272 -21.30 -10.14 -10.97
N ILE A 273 -21.95 -10.04 -12.13
CA ILE A 273 -23.29 -10.63 -12.36
C ILE A 273 -23.26 -12.13 -12.14
N GLY A 274 -22.24 -12.83 -12.67
CA GLY A 274 -22.08 -14.28 -12.46
C GLY A 274 -21.96 -14.67 -10.99
N ASN A 275 -21.27 -13.86 -10.17
CA ASN A 275 -21.20 -14.10 -8.72
C ASN A 275 -22.51 -13.77 -8.00
N LEU A 276 -23.23 -12.75 -8.45
CA LEU A 276 -24.54 -12.42 -7.90
C LEU A 276 -25.59 -13.49 -8.20
N ALA A 277 -25.41 -14.31 -9.25
CA ALA A 277 -26.39 -15.27 -9.73
C ALA A 277 -26.97 -16.17 -8.64
N GLN A 278 -26.15 -16.59 -7.67
CA GLN A 278 -26.59 -17.41 -6.52
C GLN A 278 -27.60 -16.70 -5.60
N HIS A 279 -27.78 -15.39 -5.76
CA HIS A 279 -28.63 -14.53 -4.94
C HIS A 279 -29.69 -13.78 -5.74
N LEU A 280 -29.79 -14.03 -7.05
CA LEU A 280 -30.79 -13.43 -7.92
C LEU A 280 -32.05 -14.30 -7.97
N ASN A 281 -33.20 -13.65 -8.20
CA ASN A 281 -34.44 -14.39 -8.48
C ASN A 281 -34.47 -14.91 -9.93
N GLN A 282 -35.44 -15.77 -10.23
CA GLN A 282 -35.54 -16.42 -11.55
C GLN A 282 -35.68 -15.41 -12.70
N GLU A 283 -36.43 -14.33 -12.50
CA GLU A 283 -36.62 -13.28 -13.51
C GLU A 283 -35.29 -12.58 -13.84
N GLN A 284 -34.55 -12.18 -12.81
CA GLN A 284 -33.23 -11.55 -12.95
C GLN A 284 -32.22 -12.48 -13.61
N LEU A 285 -32.21 -13.75 -13.23
CA LEU A 285 -31.37 -14.77 -13.86
C LEU A 285 -31.69 -14.89 -15.35
N ASN A 286 -32.97 -15.02 -15.71
CA ASN A 286 -33.41 -15.13 -17.11
C ASN A 286 -32.97 -13.91 -17.94
N ILE A 287 -33.08 -12.70 -17.38
CA ILE A 287 -32.62 -11.46 -18.04
C ILE A 287 -31.09 -11.51 -18.25
N ALA A 288 -30.33 -11.87 -17.22
CA ALA A 288 -28.87 -11.95 -17.28
C ALA A 288 -28.41 -12.98 -18.33
N PHE A 289 -28.99 -14.17 -18.33
CA PHE A 289 -28.69 -15.24 -19.29
C PHE A 289 -28.96 -14.82 -20.74
N LYS A 290 -30.12 -14.23 -21.02
CA LYS A 290 -30.46 -13.74 -22.37
C LYS A 290 -29.44 -12.71 -22.86
N LEU A 291 -29.06 -11.76 -22.01
CA LEU A 291 -28.09 -10.72 -22.38
C LEU A 291 -26.68 -11.26 -22.58
N LEU A 292 -26.24 -12.22 -21.75
CA LEU A 292 -24.96 -12.90 -21.94
C LEU A 292 -24.94 -13.64 -23.28
N LEU A 293 -25.96 -14.45 -23.58
CA LEU A 293 -26.09 -15.19 -24.83
C LEU A 293 -26.03 -14.28 -26.06
N ASN A 294 -26.79 -13.19 -26.07
CA ASN A 294 -26.78 -12.23 -27.18
C ASN A 294 -25.39 -11.62 -27.40
N LYS A 295 -24.64 -11.32 -26.32
CA LYS A 295 -23.28 -10.80 -26.42
C LYS A 295 -22.25 -11.83 -26.88
N PHE A 296 -22.49 -13.12 -26.66
CA PHE A 296 -21.65 -14.18 -27.24
C PHE A 296 -21.87 -14.30 -28.74
N LYS A 297 -23.13 -14.36 -29.18
CA LYS A 297 -23.49 -14.47 -30.62
C LYS A 297 -22.89 -13.35 -31.47
N ASN A 298 -22.98 -12.11 -31.01
CA ASN A 298 -22.47 -10.95 -31.76
C ASN A 298 -20.93 -10.91 -31.89
N LYS A 299 -20.17 -11.67 -31.09
CA LYS A 299 -18.70 -11.71 -31.21
C LYS A 299 -18.21 -12.65 -32.31
N ASP A 300 -19.05 -13.58 -32.73
CA ASP A 300 -18.73 -14.53 -33.81
C ASP A 300 -19.02 -13.91 -35.20
N GLU A 301 -19.90 -12.91 -35.26
CA GLU A 301 -20.19 -12.15 -36.49
C GLU A 301 -19.12 -11.10 -36.84
N ASP A 302 -18.43 -10.51 -35.84
CA ASP A 302 -17.35 -9.52 -36.06
C ASP A 302 -15.99 -10.14 -36.50
N LYS A 303 -15.97 -11.44 -36.85
CA LYS A 303 -14.76 -12.19 -37.25
C LYS A 303 -14.84 -12.83 -38.65
N LEU A 304 -15.88 -12.52 -39.42
CA LEU A 304 -16.06 -12.90 -40.82
C LEU A 304 -15.92 -11.65 -41.72
#